data_AF-A0AAE3SMA7-F1
#
_entry.id   AF-A0AAE3SMA7-F1
#
_cell.length_a   1.000
_cell.length_b   1.000
_cell.length_c   1.000
_cell.angle_alpha   90.00
_cell.angle_beta   90.00
_cell.angle_gamma   90.00
#
_symmetry.space_group_name_H-M   'P 1'
#
loop_
_entity.id
_entity.type
_entity.pdbx_description
1 polymer ?
#
loop_
_entity_poly.entity_id
_entity_poly.type
_entity_poly.pdbx_seq_one_letter_code
_entity_poly.pdbx_strand_id
1 'polypeptide(L)'
;MVRYFLAVLFMGMLLLTSCNQRKTGTSEKPVVESGDRVSTASLKETLVDKGYQVFDYVDGKTGDTIIMQQYFIAFLKSGPNRSQSKAEADSLQGLHLAHLGRMYEEGYADISGPFGDEGEIRGITIYNTPTLEMADSLARMDPMVEAGRLEIEIHPWWAAKGFGLR
;
A
#
# COMPACT_ATOMS: atom_id res chain seq x y z
N MET A 1 -20.95 36.91 -59.44
CA MET A 1 -19.65 36.23 -59.40
C MET A 1 -18.59 37.31 -59.55
N VAL A 2 -17.71 37.44 -58.55
CA VAL A 2 -16.57 38.39 -58.46
C VAL A 2 -16.92 39.87 -58.17
N ARG A 3 -16.12 40.42 -57.24
CA ARG A 3 -15.83 41.85 -56.90
C ARG A 3 -16.75 42.59 -55.94
N TYR A 4 -16.27 42.80 -54.71
CA TYR A 4 -16.22 44.12 -54.08
C TYR A 4 -14.91 44.28 -53.30
N PHE A 5 -14.01 45.10 -53.84
CA PHE A 5 -12.93 45.76 -53.13
C PHE A 5 -13.50 47.14 -52.71
N LEU A 6 -13.54 47.44 -51.42
CA LEU A 6 -13.81 48.77 -50.85
C LEU A 6 -12.60 49.05 -49.92
N ALA A 7 -11.66 49.92 -50.29
CA ALA A 7 -11.68 51.36 -50.03
C ALA A 7 -11.96 51.67 -48.54
N VAL A 8 -10.93 51.88 -47.71
CA VAL A 8 -10.14 53.11 -47.53
C VAL A 8 -10.66 53.98 -46.36
N LEU A 9 -9.72 54.28 -45.46
CA LEU A 9 -9.58 55.46 -44.58
C LEU A 9 -10.43 55.63 -43.29
N PHE A 10 -9.65 55.83 -42.21
CA PHE A 10 -9.75 56.88 -41.18
C PHE A 10 -10.46 56.65 -39.84
N MET A 11 -9.67 56.98 -38.81
CA MET A 11 -10.03 57.81 -37.65
C MET A 11 -10.40 57.07 -36.35
N GLY A 12 -9.75 57.51 -35.27
CA GLY A 12 -10.35 57.44 -33.94
C GLY A 12 -9.46 56.86 -32.86
N MET A 13 -8.50 57.65 -32.38
CA MET A 13 -7.95 57.46 -31.04
C MET A 13 -9.05 57.82 -30.03
N LEU A 14 -9.52 56.85 -29.24
CA LEU A 14 -10.32 57.11 -28.04
C LEU A 14 -9.92 56.13 -26.94
N LEU A 15 -9.34 56.73 -25.90
CA LEU A 15 -8.92 56.15 -24.64
C LEU A 15 -10.11 55.56 -23.88
N LEU A 16 -10.00 54.30 -23.48
CA LEU A 16 -10.76 53.76 -22.35
C LEU A 16 -9.79 53.04 -21.39
N THR A 17 -9.33 53.83 -20.43
CA THR A 17 -9.05 53.51 -19.02
C THR A 17 -8.96 52.03 -18.63
N SER A 18 -7.73 51.60 -18.34
CA SER A 18 -7.42 50.41 -17.55
C SER A 18 -7.54 50.74 -16.05
N CYS A 19 -8.60 50.27 -15.40
CA CYS A 19 -8.66 50.14 -13.93
C CYS A 19 -8.76 48.66 -13.58
N ASN A 20 -7.62 47.99 -13.41
CA ASN A 20 -7.55 46.65 -12.84
C ASN A 20 -7.50 46.76 -11.30
N GLN A 21 -8.64 46.62 -10.64
CA GLN A 21 -8.71 46.55 -9.18
C GLN A 21 -8.11 45.23 -8.70
N ARG A 22 -6.96 45.31 -8.02
CA ARG A 22 -6.49 44.28 -7.10
C ARG A 22 -7.54 44.10 -6.00
N LYS A 23 -8.22 42.95 -5.99
CA LYS A 23 -8.84 42.41 -4.79
C LYS A 23 -7.96 41.28 -4.26
N THR A 24 -7.32 41.58 -3.13
CA THR A 24 -6.79 40.62 -2.17
C THR A 24 -7.95 39.74 -1.71
N GLY A 25 -7.99 38.50 -2.19
CA GLY A 25 -8.85 37.43 -1.68
C GLY A 25 -7.97 36.40 -0.99
N THR A 26 -8.21 36.25 0.31
CA THR A 26 -7.62 35.26 1.20
C THR A 26 -7.72 33.87 0.57
N SER A 27 -6.62 33.11 0.58
CA SER A 27 -6.58 31.70 0.19
C SER A 27 -7.42 30.89 1.17
N GLU A 28 -8.69 30.65 0.82
CA GLU A 28 -9.45 29.54 1.40
C GLU A 28 -8.85 28.25 0.83
N LYS A 29 -8.21 27.48 1.72
CA LYS A 29 -7.83 26.09 1.43
C LYS A 29 -9.08 25.34 0.95
N PRO A 30 -8.99 24.54 -0.13
CA PRO A 30 -10.13 23.75 -0.54
C PRO A 30 -10.44 22.73 0.56
N VAL A 31 -11.64 22.87 1.13
CA VAL A 31 -12.30 21.84 1.92
C VAL A 31 -12.49 20.66 0.99
N VAL A 32 -11.65 19.64 1.13
CA VAL A 32 -11.84 18.37 0.43
C VAL A 32 -13.06 17.70 1.08
N GLU A 33 -14.19 17.81 0.39
CA GLU A 33 -15.42 17.08 0.69
C GLU A 33 -15.11 15.58 0.80
N SER A 34 -15.41 15.00 1.97
CA SER A 34 -15.31 13.58 2.24
C SER A 34 -16.49 12.83 1.61
N GLY A 35 -16.41 12.58 0.31
CA GLY A 35 -17.24 11.57 -0.37
C GLY A 35 -16.62 10.18 -0.24
N ASP A 36 -17.42 9.19 0.15
CA ASP A 36 -17.12 7.74 0.19
C ASP A 36 -16.07 7.21 1.19
N ARG A 37 -15.98 7.80 2.38
CA ARG A 37 -15.28 7.12 3.49
C ARG A 37 -16.22 6.08 4.11
N VAL A 38 -15.99 4.80 3.86
CA VAL A 38 -16.50 3.72 4.72
C VAL A 38 -16.19 4.14 6.16
N SER A 39 -17.23 4.31 6.98
CA SER A 39 -17.02 4.75 8.35
C SER A 39 -16.14 3.73 9.08
N THR A 40 -15.34 4.19 10.04
CA THR A 40 -14.49 3.30 10.86
C THR A 40 -15.31 2.15 11.47
N ALA A 41 -16.56 2.40 11.84
CA ALA A 41 -17.49 1.38 12.32
C ALA A 41 -17.82 0.32 11.25
N SER A 42 -18.16 0.73 10.03
CA SER A 42 -18.48 -0.20 8.93
C SER A 42 -17.26 -1.01 8.48
N LEU A 43 -16.06 -0.41 8.49
CA LEU A 43 -14.81 -1.13 8.21
C LEU A 43 -14.54 -2.19 9.29
N LYS A 44 -14.70 -1.82 10.56
CA LYS A 44 -14.52 -2.76 11.69
C LYS A 44 -15.48 -3.94 11.59
N GLU A 45 -16.76 -3.68 11.34
CA GLU A 45 -17.78 -4.72 11.13
C GLU A 45 -17.38 -5.67 9.99
N THR A 46 -16.99 -5.11 8.84
CA THR A 46 -16.52 -5.91 7.68
C THR A 46 -15.31 -6.78 8.03
N LEU A 47 -14.36 -6.27 8.81
CA LEU A 47 -13.17 -7.03 9.21
C LEU A 47 -13.54 -8.16 10.18
N VAL A 48 -14.40 -7.89 11.16
CA VAL A 48 -14.90 -8.90 12.11
C VAL A 48 -15.68 -9.99 11.37
N ASP A 49 -16.54 -9.64 10.43
CA ASP A 49 -17.31 -10.59 9.62
C ASP A 49 -16.40 -11.50 8.77
N LYS A 50 -15.26 -10.97 8.33
CA LYS A 50 -14.21 -11.73 7.63
C LYS A 50 -13.31 -12.55 8.57
N GLY A 51 -13.55 -12.50 9.88
CA GLY A 51 -12.82 -13.26 10.90
C GLY A 51 -11.54 -12.60 11.40
N TYR A 52 -11.25 -11.35 11.03
CA TYR A 52 -10.06 -10.65 11.50
C TYR A 52 -10.22 -10.21 12.96
N GLN A 53 -9.12 -10.29 13.71
CA GLN A 53 -9.02 -9.69 15.03
C GLN A 53 -8.69 -8.20 14.91
N VAL A 54 -9.52 -7.36 15.52
CA VAL A 54 -9.39 -5.90 15.48
C VAL A 54 -9.72 -5.27 16.84
N PHE A 55 -9.12 -4.11 17.14
CA PHE A 55 -9.50 -3.27 18.27
C PHE A 55 -9.34 -1.78 17.95
N ASP A 56 -9.96 -0.93 18.76
CA ASP A 56 -9.91 0.53 18.57
C ASP A 56 -8.76 1.12 19.38
N TYR A 57 -7.95 1.96 18.74
CA TYR A 57 -6.93 2.78 19.37
C TYR A 57 -7.27 4.25 19.15
N VAL A 58 -7.33 5.03 20.23
CA VAL A 58 -7.57 6.48 20.14
C VAL A 58 -6.23 7.20 20.17
N ASP A 59 -5.91 7.92 19.09
CA ASP A 59 -4.69 8.72 19.04
C ASP A 59 -4.79 9.91 20.01
N GLY A 60 -3.88 9.95 20.98
CA GLY A 60 -3.94 10.95 22.06
C GLY A 60 -3.72 12.40 21.60
N LYS A 61 -3.23 12.65 20.38
CA LYS A 61 -2.99 14.00 19.87
C LYS A 61 -4.16 14.53 19.05
N THR A 62 -4.76 13.66 18.24
CA THR A 62 -5.82 14.02 17.29
C THR A 62 -7.21 13.72 17.84
N GLY A 63 -7.33 12.75 18.76
CA GLY A 63 -8.61 12.21 19.20
C GLY A 63 -9.24 11.24 18.19
N ASP A 64 -8.55 10.96 17.08
CA ASP A 64 -9.06 10.08 16.04
C ASP A 64 -9.05 8.61 16.51
N THR A 65 -10.09 7.86 16.14
CA THR A 65 -10.15 6.41 16.34
C THR A 65 -9.52 5.69 15.16
N ILE A 66 -8.49 4.90 15.45
CA ILE A 66 -7.73 4.07 14.51
C ILE A 66 -8.10 2.61 14.78
N ILE A 67 -8.37 1.84 13.71
CA ILE A 67 -8.54 0.40 13.82
C ILE A 67 -7.15 -0.26 13.82
N MET A 68 -6.82 -0.97 14.88
CA MET A 68 -5.70 -1.88 14.92
C MET A 68 -6.18 -3.26 14.45
N GLN A 69 -5.51 -3.85 13.47
CA GLN A 69 -5.77 -5.20 12.99
C GLN A 69 -4.58 -6.10 13.36
N GLN A 70 -4.87 -7.35 13.71
CA GLN A 70 -3.84 -8.37 13.82
C GLN A 70 -3.45 -8.87 12.42
N TYR A 71 -2.15 -8.87 12.19
CA TYR A 71 -1.45 -9.44 11.05
C TYR A 71 -0.51 -10.53 11.57
N PHE A 72 0.19 -11.21 10.66
CA PHE A 72 1.18 -12.20 11.01
C PHE A 72 2.49 -11.89 10.30
N ILE A 73 3.55 -11.58 11.06
CA ILE A 73 4.90 -11.41 10.50
C ILE A 73 5.53 -12.79 10.43
N ALA A 74 5.84 -13.25 9.22
CA ALA A 74 6.69 -14.40 8.98
C ALA A 74 8.14 -13.94 8.79
N PHE A 75 9.02 -14.36 9.68
CA PHE A 75 10.47 -14.28 9.51
C PHE A 75 10.94 -15.46 8.65
N LEU A 76 11.58 -15.14 7.53
CA LEU A 76 12.16 -16.10 6.61
C LEU A 76 13.61 -16.35 7.03
N LYS A 77 13.86 -17.40 7.80
CA LYS A 77 15.19 -17.74 8.34
C LYS A 77 15.97 -18.62 7.37
N SER A 78 17.29 -18.61 7.48
CA SER A 78 18.13 -19.56 6.75
C SER A 78 17.82 -20.99 7.20
N GLY A 79 17.38 -21.83 6.26
CA GLY A 79 17.12 -23.24 6.53
C GLY A 79 18.38 -24.12 6.44
N PRO A 80 18.29 -25.40 6.87
CA PRO A 80 19.41 -26.33 6.92
C PRO A 80 19.84 -26.84 5.55
N ASN A 81 18.97 -26.81 4.54
CA ASN A 81 19.24 -27.34 3.21
C ASN A 81 19.69 -26.23 2.27
N ARG A 82 21.01 -25.95 2.23
CA ARG A 82 21.59 -24.85 1.43
C ARG A 82 22.72 -25.24 0.49
N SER A 83 22.99 -26.54 0.35
CA SER A 83 24.07 -27.08 -0.49
C SER A 83 23.69 -27.30 -1.96
N GLN A 84 22.54 -26.77 -2.40
CA GLN A 84 22.10 -26.90 -3.79
C GLN A 84 23.07 -26.23 -4.76
N SER A 85 23.12 -26.72 -6.00
CA SER A 85 23.86 -26.06 -7.07
C SER A 85 23.34 -24.64 -7.33
N LYS A 86 24.16 -23.80 -7.97
CA LYS A 86 23.72 -22.45 -8.34
C LYS A 86 22.45 -22.46 -9.18
N ALA A 87 22.35 -23.38 -10.15
CA ALA A 87 21.18 -23.48 -11.02
C ALA A 87 19.89 -23.82 -10.24
N GLU A 88 19.98 -24.75 -9.30
CA GLU A 88 18.85 -25.11 -8.42
C GLU A 88 18.50 -23.98 -7.46
N ALA A 89 19.49 -23.31 -6.87
CA ALA A 89 19.26 -22.18 -5.98
C ALA A 89 18.59 -21.00 -6.71
N ASP A 90 19.03 -20.68 -7.93
CA ASP A 90 18.43 -19.64 -8.76
C ASP A 90 16.99 -20.01 -9.17
N SER A 91 16.73 -21.28 -9.49
CA SER A 91 15.38 -21.78 -9.77
C SER A 91 14.46 -21.66 -8.56
N LEU A 92 14.91 -22.08 -7.38
CA LEU A 92 14.15 -21.94 -6.13
C LEU A 92 13.86 -20.46 -5.82
N GLN A 93 14.81 -19.57 -6.10
CA GLN A 93 14.62 -18.13 -5.90
C GLN A 93 13.53 -17.58 -6.80
N GLY A 94 13.48 -18.01 -8.07
CA GLY A 94 12.39 -17.62 -8.99
C GLY A 94 11.02 -18.11 -8.52
N LEU A 95 10.94 -19.35 -8.03
CA LEU A 95 9.70 -19.92 -7.49
C LEU A 95 9.23 -19.22 -6.22
N HIS A 96 10.15 -18.88 -5.33
CA HIS A 96 9.88 -18.09 -4.13
C HIS A 96 9.30 -16.71 -4.47
N LEU A 97 9.92 -15.99 -5.40
CA LEU A 97 9.41 -14.68 -5.84
C LEU A 97 8.02 -14.79 -6.48
N ALA A 98 7.77 -15.85 -7.26
CA ALA A 98 6.46 -16.12 -7.84
C ALA A 98 5.41 -16.43 -6.76
N HIS A 99 5.77 -17.18 -5.70
CA HIS A 99 4.90 -17.42 -4.56
C HIS A 99 4.54 -16.11 -3.84
N LEU A 100 5.54 -15.30 -3.48
CA LEU A 100 5.32 -14.01 -2.81
C LEU A 100 4.47 -13.05 -3.65
N GLY A 101 4.70 -13.01 -4.97
CA GLY A 101 3.89 -12.24 -5.91
C GLY A 101 2.42 -12.63 -5.86
N ARG A 102 2.11 -13.94 -5.91
CA ARG A 102 0.73 -14.43 -5.78
C ARG A 102 0.11 -14.08 -4.43
N MET A 103 0.85 -14.23 -3.32
CA MET A 103 0.33 -13.88 -1.98
C MET A 103 -0.07 -12.41 -1.90
N TYR A 104 0.67 -11.53 -2.57
CA TYR A 104 0.32 -10.13 -2.67
C TYR A 104 -0.91 -9.90 -3.57
N GLU A 105 -0.91 -10.47 -4.76
CA GLU A 105 -2.02 -10.32 -5.73
C GLU A 105 -3.36 -10.85 -5.20
N GLU A 106 -3.32 -11.94 -4.45
CA GLU A 106 -4.51 -12.57 -3.84
C GLU A 106 -4.92 -11.87 -2.52
N GLY A 107 -4.14 -10.90 -2.04
CA GLY A 107 -4.43 -10.13 -0.83
C GLY A 107 -4.15 -10.88 0.48
N TYR A 108 -3.39 -11.98 0.41
CA TYR A 108 -2.97 -12.74 1.59
C TYR A 108 -1.74 -12.14 2.29
N ALA A 109 -0.91 -11.36 1.59
CA ALA A 109 0.23 -10.67 2.15
C ALA A 109 0.29 -9.21 1.69
N ASP A 110 0.63 -8.29 2.60
CA ASP A 110 0.67 -6.86 2.30
C ASP A 110 2.08 -6.38 1.95
N ILE A 111 3.12 -6.93 2.60
CA ILE A 111 4.52 -6.50 2.44
C ILE A 111 5.44 -7.72 2.51
N SER A 112 6.36 -7.84 1.56
CA SER A 112 7.46 -8.82 1.61
C SER A 112 8.78 -8.18 1.19
N GLY A 113 9.88 -8.57 1.82
CA GLY A 113 11.20 -8.08 1.42
C GLY A 113 12.36 -8.73 2.17
N PRO A 114 13.57 -8.73 1.57
CA PRO A 114 14.76 -9.25 2.22
C PRO A 114 15.33 -8.27 3.25
N PHE A 115 16.07 -8.79 4.23
CA PHE A 115 16.98 -7.97 5.03
C PHE A 115 18.22 -7.61 4.20
N GLY A 116 18.77 -6.42 4.46
CA GLY A 116 19.96 -5.91 3.76
C GLY A 116 21.29 -6.38 4.34
N ASP A 117 21.26 -7.25 5.35
CA ASP A 117 22.44 -7.79 6.02
C ASP A 117 22.58 -9.31 5.78
N GLU A 118 23.66 -9.88 6.31
CA GLU A 118 23.95 -11.31 6.21
C GLU A 118 23.51 -12.09 7.46
N GLY A 119 22.48 -11.61 8.14
CA GLY A 119 21.91 -12.25 9.32
C GLY A 119 21.26 -13.62 9.04
N GLU A 120 20.88 -14.27 10.13
CA GLU A 120 20.12 -15.54 10.10
C GLU A 120 18.76 -15.35 9.39
N ILE A 121 18.11 -14.22 9.66
CA ILE A 121 16.84 -13.83 9.06
C ILE A 121 17.12 -13.20 7.70
N ARG A 122 16.59 -13.82 6.64
CA ARG A 122 16.83 -13.43 5.25
C ARG A 122 15.79 -12.47 4.72
N GLY A 123 14.60 -12.44 5.31
CA GLY A 123 13.54 -11.51 4.97
C GLY A 123 12.33 -11.62 5.88
N ILE A 124 11.32 -10.81 5.57
CA ILE A 124 10.00 -10.88 6.19
C ILE A 124 8.90 -10.90 5.15
N THR A 125 7.78 -11.49 5.54
CA THR A 125 6.48 -11.33 4.88
C THR A 125 5.42 -11.00 5.93
N ILE A 126 4.62 -9.96 5.70
CA ILE A 126 3.48 -9.59 6.53
C ILE A 126 2.21 -10.18 5.90
N TYR A 127 1.70 -11.26 6.48
CA TYR A 127 0.45 -11.88 6.08
C TYR A 127 -0.76 -11.12 6.68
N ASN A 128 -1.75 -10.87 5.82
CA ASN A 128 -3.02 -10.22 6.11
C ASN A 128 -4.14 -11.26 6.03
N THR A 129 -4.09 -12.24 6.94
CA THR A 129 -5.05 -13.33 7.04
C THR A 129 -5.81 -13.27 8.37
N PRO A 130 -7.00 -13.90 8.47
CA PRO A 130 -7.78 -13.91 9.71
C PRO A 130 -7.13 -14.70 10.85
N THR A 131 -6.30 -15.70 10.55
CA THR A 131 -5.75 -16.65 11.55
C THR A 131 -4.28 -16.97 11.31
N LEU A 132 -3.59 -17.31 12.41
CA LEU A 132 -2.20 -17.77 12.38
C LEU A 132 -2.04 -19.03 11.54
N GLU A 133 -2.97 -19.98 11.66
CA GLU A 133 -2.98 -21.23 10.91
C GLU A 133 -3.01 -20.98 9.40
N MET A 134 -3.80 -20.01 8.94
CA MET A 134 -3.83 -19.64 7.53
C MET A 134 -2.51 -19.02 7.08
N ALA A 135 -1.93 -18.11 7.87
CA ALA A 135 -0.63 -17.53 7.57
C ALA A 135 0.49 -18.58 7.51
N ASP A 136 0.51 -19.52 8.47
CA ASP A 136 1.48 -20.62 8.52
C ASP A 136 1.33 -21.55 7.32
N SER A 137 0.10 -21.94 6.98
CA SER A 137 -0.16 -22.77 5.80
C SER A 137 0.31 -22.10 4.51
N LEU A 138 0.00 -20.81 4.32
CA LEU A 138 0.43 -20.06 3.14
C LEU A 138 1.97 -19.95 3.07
N ALA A 139 2.61 -19.57 4.18
CA ALA A 139 4.07 -19.46 4.25
C ALA A 139 4.78 -20.79 3.98
N ARG A 140 4.20 -21.92 4.41
CA ARG A 140 4.77 -23.26 4.18
C ARG A 140 4.61 -23.78 2.75
N MET A 141 3.70 -23.21 1.96
CA MET A 141 3.56 -23.52 0.52
C MET A 141 4.61 -22.81 -0.36
N ASP A 142 5.52 -22.04 0.24
CA ASP A 142 6.64 -21.45 -0.47
C ASP A 142 7.66 -22.54 -0.87
N PRO A 143 7.98 -22.70 -2.17
CA PRO A 143 8.93 -23.72 -2.62
C PRO A 143 10.32 -23.63 -1.97
N MET A 144 10.75 -22.45 -1.52
CA MET A 144 12.00 -22.33 -0.76
C MET A 144 11.90 -22.91 0.65
N VAL A 145 10.72 -22.83 1.26
CA VAL A 145 10.42 -23.42 2.59
C VAL A 145 10.25 -24.93 2.45
N GLU A 146 9.50 -25.40 1.45
CA GLU A 146 9.33 -26.83 1.18
C GLU A 146 10.68 -27.53 0.90
N ALA A 147 11.59 -26.84 0.20
CA ALA A 147 12.95 -27.34 -0.04
C ALA A 147 13.85 -27.33 1.21
N GLY A 148 13.39 -26.74 2.32
CA GLY A 148 14.18 -26.54 3.55
C GLY A 148 15.33 -25.54 3.40
N ARG A 149 15.29 -24.71 2.35
CA ARG A 149 16.28 -23.64 2.13
C ARG A 149 15.97 -22.42 2.99
N LEU A 150 14.68 -22.20 3.26
CA LEU A 150 14.17 -21.28 4.26
C LEU A 150 13.44 -22.03 5.37
N GLU A 151 13.47 -21.47 6.57
CA GLU A 151 12.63 -21.85 7.69
C GLU A 151 11.72 -20.68 8.06
N ILE A 152 10.52 -21.00 8.57
CA ILE A 152 9.50 -20.01 8.88
C ILE A 152 9.32 -19.90 10.40
N GLU A 153 9.36 -18.68 10.91
CA GLU A 153 8.97 -18.33 12.27
C GLU A 153 7.91 -17.22 12.19
N ILE A 154 6.70 -17.45 12.72
CA ILE A 154 5.57 -16.52 12.58
C ILE A 154 5.13 -15.98 13.93
N HIS A 155 4.91 -14.66 13.99
CA HIS A 155 4.38 -13.98 15.17
C HIS A 155 3.12 -13.17 14.84
N PRO A 156 2.10 -13.19 15.71
CA PRO A 156 1.00 -12.23 15.61
C PRO A 156 1.53 -10.82 15.87
N TRP A 157 1.15 -9.88 15.01
CA TRP A 157 1.61 -8.49 15.05
C TRP A 157 0.44 -7.54 14.85
N TRP A 158 0.35 -6.49 15.66
CA TRP A 158 -0.72 -5.50 15.58
C TRP A 158 -0.25 -4.25 14.84
N ALA A 159 -0.99 -3.84 13.83
CA ALA A 159 -0.72 -2.62 13.08
C ALA A 159 -2.02 -1.87 12.75
N ALA A 160 -1.89 -0.56 12.56
CA ALA A 160 -3.02 0.27 12.15
C ALA A 160 -3.45 -0.09 10.72
N LYS A 161 -4.74 -0.35 10.53
CA LYS A 161 -5.28 -0.73 9.23
C LYS A 161 -5.07 0.41 8.22
N GLY A 162 -4.45 0.08 7.08
CA GLY A 162 -4.22 1.01 5.98
C GLY A 162 -3.00 1.93 6.15
N PHE A 163 -2.18 1.74 7.17
CA PHE A 163 -0.92 2.49 7.31
C PHE A 163 0.14 1.92 6.37
N GLY A 164 0.80 2.80 5.62
CA GLY A 164 1.95 2.48 4.78
C GLY A 164 3.28 2.98 5.37
N LEU A 165 4.38 2.51 4.78
CA LEU A 165 5.72 3.08 5.00
C LEU A 165 5.74 4.53 4.50
N ARG A 166 6.47 5.41 5.20
CA ARG A 166 6.54 6.86 4.92
C ARG A 166 7.96 7.30 4.62
#